data_AF-A0A3G8ZP74-F1
#
_entry.id   AF-A0A3G8ZP74-F1
#
_cell.length_a   1.000
_cell.length_b   1.000
_cell.length_c   1.000
_cell.angle_alpha   90.00
_cell.angle_beta   90.00
_cell.angle_gamma   90.00
#
_symmetry.space_group_name_H-M   'P 1'
#
loop_
_entity.id
_entity.type
_entity.pdbx_description
1 polymer ?
#
loop_
_entity_poly.entity_id
_entity_poly.type
_entity_poly.pdbx_seq_one_letter_code
_entity_poly.pdbx_strand_id
1 'polypeptide(L)'
;MPSTPEEKGCYGVAQEEVYGPQFGMSDNSEFQDLFDAQSLLYEQVEKDPALVDTIKAWTSCLEGKGYPGFQKMPEPRNDVETKAAALRGYTITVGADGSTMYSSADGGNGAEVVPDPGKMAELKKYEIELALADYDCQGDYRNKSDEVRIALEKQFIIDHQAELDKFRDAQNAGR
;
A
#
# COMPACT_ATOMS: atom_id res chain seq x y z
N MET A 1 14.53 15.95 14.96
CA MET A 1 13.72 16.05 16.19
C MET A 1 12.34 15.54 15.85
N PRO A 2 11.72 14.66 16.65
CA PRO A 2 10.34 14.25 16.41
C PRO A 2 9.42 15.47 16.51
N SER A 3 8.40 15.54 15.65
CA SER A 3 7.44 16.65 15.64
C SER A 3 6.52 16.62 16.85
N THR A 4 6.19 17.80 17.39
CA THR A 4 5.31 17.93 18.56
C THR A 4 3.86 17.58 18.21
N PRO A 5 3.02 17.21 19.20
CA PRO A 5 1.59 16.98 18.99
C PRO A 5 0.88 18.15 18.30
N GLU A 6 1.24 19.39 18.64
CA GLU A 6 0.70 20.61 18.02
C GLU A 6 1.13 20.76 16.56
N GLU A 7 2.37 20.37 16.22
CA GLU A 7 2.86 20.34 14.83
C GLU A 7 2.14 19.27 13.99
N LYS A 8 1.59 18.23 14.64
CA LYS A 8 0.72 17.20 14.03
C LYS A 8 -0.77 17.58 14.04
N GLY A 9 -1.10 18.81 14.46
CA GLY A 9 -2.46 19.36 14.46
C GLY A 9 -3.42 18.63 15.41
N CYS A 10 -4.73 18.78 15.17
CA CYS A 10 -5.77 18.19 16.03
C CYS A 10 -5.64 16.67 16.21
N TYR A 11 -5.09 15.97 15.23
CA TYR A 11 -4.82 14.54 15.31
C TYR A 11 -3.71 14.22 16.33
N GLY A 12 -2.63 15.02 16.35
CA GLY A 12 -1.54 14.84 17.31
C GLY A 12 -1.96 15.13 18.74
N VAL A 13 -2.70 16.22 18.95
CA VAL A 13 -3.25 16.57 20.28
C VAL A 13 -4.21 15.49 20.78
N ALA A 14 -5.12 15.01 19.93
CA ALA A 14 -6.04 13.93 20.30
C ALA A 14 -5.32 12.61 20.60
N GLN A 15 -4.25 12.27 19.88
CA GLN A 15 -3.41 11.11 20.21
C GLN A 15 -2.74 11.26 21.57
N GLU A 16 -2.19 12.43 21.89
CA GLU A 16 -1.55 12.69 23.17
C GLU A 16 -2.56 12.62 24.34
N GLU A 17 -3.77 13.15 24.18
CA GLU A 17 -4.82 13.06 25.21
C GLU A 17 -5.22 11.61 25.50
N VAL A 18 -5.28 10.76 24.48
CA VAL A 18 -5.73 9.36 24.61
C VAL A 18 -4.61 8.46 25.12
N TYR A 19 -3.39 8.65 24.64
CA TYR A 19 -2.28 7.71 24.86
C TYR A 19 -1.13 8.28 25.72
N GLY A 20 -1.20 9.56 26.07
CA GLY A 20 -0.19 10.27 26.85
C GLY A 20 0.98 10.77 26.01
N PRO A 21 1.82 11.67 26.58
CA PRO A 21 2.93 12.33 25.89
C PRO A 21 4.05 11.37 25.47
N GLN A 22 4.07 10.14 25.99
CA GLN A 22 5.07 9.12 25.65
C GLN A 22 4.62 8.21 24.50
N PHE A 23 3.40 8.39 23.98
CA PHE A 23 2.89 7.56 22.91
C PHE A 23 3.73 7.73 21.63
N GLY A 24 4.35 6.63 21.21
CA GLY A 24 5.27 6.62 20.07
C GLY A 24 6.64 7.26 20.35
N MET A 25 6.96 7.61 21.60
CA MET A 25 8.28 8.13 22.02
C MET A 25 9.25 7.03 22.50
N SER A 26 9.14 5.81 21.97
CA SER A 26 10.18 4.79 22.17
C SER A 26 11.36 5.08 21.24
N ASP A 27 12.54 5.34 21.80
CA ASP A 27 13.77 5.41 21.01
C ASP A 27 14.16 4.00 20.57
N ASN A 28 13.64 3.60 19.41
CA ASN A 28 13.93 2.31 18.77
C ASN A 28 15.04 2.43 17.72
N SER A 29 15.86 3.48 17.77
CA SER A 29 16.92 3.70 16.78
C SER A 29 17.91 2.53 16.68
N GLU A 30 18.14 1.81 17.77
CA GLU A 30 18.97 0.59 17.78
C GLU A 30 18.36 -0.60 17.01
N PHE A 31 17.08 -0.53 16.65
CA PHE A 31 16.35 -1.55 15.88
C PHE A 31 16.01 -1.09 14.46
N GLN A 32 16.57 0.05 14.00
CA GLN A 32 16.25 0.59 12.68
C GLN A 32 16.56 -0.41 11.55
N ASP A 33 17.71 -1.08 11.62
CA ASP A 33 18.11 -2.08 10.62
C ASP A 33 17.10 -3.25 10.53
N LEU A 34 16.55 -3.68 11.68
CA LEU A 34 15.50 -4.71 11.73
C LEU A 34 14.21 -4.24 11.05
N PHE A 35 13.79 -3.00 11.29
CA PHE A 35 12.59 -2.43 10.67
C PHE A 35 12.77 -2.18 9.17
N ASP A 36 13.95 -1.71 8.76
CA ASP A 36 14.30 -1.53 7.35
C ASP A 36 14.25 -2.89 6.65
N ALA A 37 14.86 -3.93 7.22
CA ALA A 37 14.78 -5.28 6.69
C ALA A 37 13.33 -5.82 6.62
N GLN A 38 12.53 -5.58 7.66
CA GLN A 38 11.11 -5.97 7.68
C GLN A 38 10.31 -5.27 6.57
N SER A 39 10.58 -3.98 6.32
CA SER A 39 9.87 -3.21 5.30
C SER A 39 10.08 -3.75 3.88
N LEU A 40 11.23 -4.37 3.63
CA LEU A 40 11.57 -4.95 2.33
C LEU A 40 10.84 -6.26 2.02
N LEU A 41 10.25 -6.93 3.03
CA LEU A 41 9.55 -8.21 2.82
C LEU A 41 8.41 -8.08 1.80
N TYR A 42 7.67 -6.96 1.82
CA TYR A 42 6.58 -6.72 0.87
C TYR A 42 7.11 -6.66 -0.57
N GLU A 43 8.18 -5.90 -0.81
CA GLU A 43 8.80 -5.81 -2.13
C GLU A 43 9.36 -7.15 -2.61
N GLN A 44 9.89 -7.96 -1.70
CA GLN A 44 10.42 -9.27 -2.01
C GLN A 44 9.31 -10.21 -2.48
N VAL A 45 8.13 -10.18 -1.85
CA VAL A 45 6.96 -10.95 -2.31
C VAL A 45 6.59 -10.55 -3.74
N GLU A 46 6.49 -9.25 -4.03
CA GLU A 46 6.11 -8.77 -5.37
C GLU A 46 7.12 -9.18 -6.47
N LYS A 47 8.40 -9.27 -6.11
CA LYS A 47 9.52 -9.58 -7.03
C LYS A 47 9.84 -11.08 -7.08
N ASP A 48 9.14 -11.92 -6.31
CA ASP A 48 9.48 -13.33 -6.20
C ASP A 48 9.26 -14.08 -7.54
N PRO A 49 10.27 -14.82 -8.04
CA PRO A 49 10.17 -15.54 -9.31
C PRO A 49 9.04 -16.57 -9.35
N ALA A 50 8.58 -17.11 -8.21
CA ALA A 50 7.47 -18.05 -8.13
C ALA A 50 6.13 -17.44 -8.56
N LEU A 51 6.00 -16.11 -8.54
CA LEU A 51 4.79 -15.41 -8.98
C LEU A 51 4.77 -15.07 -10.47
N VAL A 52 5.92 -15.09 -11.16
CA VAL A 52 6.07 -14.62 -12.56
C VAL A 52 5.09 -15.29 -13.51
N ASP A 53 5.01 -16.62 -13.50
CA ASP A 53 4.10 -17.36 -14.39
C ASP A 53 2.63 -17.09 -14.07
N THR A 54 2.32 -16.86 -12.79
CA THR A 54 0.96 -16.58 -12.33
C THR A 54 0.53 -15.17 -12.74
N ILE A 55 1.41 -14.18 -12.61
CA ILE A 55 1.20 -12.81 -13.10
C ILE A 55 1.07 -12.81 -14.63
N LYS A 56 1.90 -13.59 -15.35
CA LYS A 56 1.81 -13.71 -16.80
C LYS A 56 0.48 -14.32 -17.26
N ALA A 57 -0.02 -15.32 -16.55
CA ALA A 57 -1.33 -15.90 -16.85
C ALA A 57 -2.47 -14.90 -16.61
N TRP A 58 -2.40 -14.15 -15.51
CA TRP A 58 -3.34 -13.09 -15.17
C TRP A 58 -3.36 -11.96 -16.22
N THR A 59 -2.20 -11.41 -16.60
CA THR A 59 -2.09 -10.37 -17.64
C THR A 59 -2.67 -10.82 -18.97
N SER A 60 -2.33 -12.03 -19.42
CA SER A 60 -2.87 -12.62 -20.66
C SER A 60 -4.39 -12.81 -20.61
N CYS A 61 -4.94 -13.15 -19.44
CA CYS A 61 -6.38 -13.30 -19.24
C CYS A 61 -7.10 -11.94 -19.33
N LEU A 62 -6.56 -10.89 -18.70
CA LEU A 62 -7.11 -9.53 -18.78
C LEU A 62 -7.08 -8.98 -20.20
N GLU A 63 -5.97 -9.19 -20.92
CA GLU A 63 -5.87 -8.87 -22.36
C GLU A 63 -6.96 -9.56 -23.16
N GLY A 64 -7.20 -10.86 -22.93
CA GLY A 64 -8.27 -11.63 -23.56
C GLY A 64 -9.69 -11.14 -23.22
N LYS A 65 -9.87 -10.47 -22.07
CA LYS A 65 -11.13 -9.83 -21.66
C LYS A 65 -11.26 -8.37 -22.13
N GLY A 66 -10.28 -7.85 -22.88
CA GLY A 66 -10.32 -6.50 -23.43
C GLY A 66 -9.66 -5.42 -22.57
N TYR A 67 -8.89 -5.81 -21.55
CA TYR A 67 -8.17 -4.91 -20.64
C TYR A 67 -6.65 -5.10 -20.75
N PRO A 68 -6.02 -4.69 -21.86
CA PRO A 68 -4.59 -4.88 -22.07
C PRO A 68 -3.74 -3.87 -21.31
N GLY A 69 -2.45 -4.19 -21.15
CA GLY A 69 -1.43 -3.24 -20.68
C GLY A 69 -1.16 -3.25 -19.17
N PHE A 70 -1.92 -4.02 -18.40
CA PHE A 70 -1.61 -4.28 -17.00
C PHE A 70 -0.46 -5.29 -16.87
N GLN A 71 0.46 -5.04 -15.95
CA GLN A 71 1.68 -5.79 -15.66
C GLN A 71 1.79 -6.19 -14.19
N LYS A 72 1.14 -5.44 -13.29
CA LYS A 72 1.15 -5.70 -11.83
C LYS A 72 -0.25 -5.74 -11.27
N MET A 73 -0.47 -6.63 -10.30
CA MET A 73 -1.78 -6.87 -9.69
C MET A 73 -2.50 -5.62 -9.14
N PRO A 74 -1.81 -4.60 -8.57
CA PRO A 74 -2.51 -3.40 -8.10
C PRO A 74 -2.97 -2.47 -9.23
N GLU A 75 -2.48 -2.62 -10.46
CA GLU A 75 -2.68 -1.63 -11.53
C GLU A 75 -4.14 -1.45 -11.99
N PRO A 76 -5.00 -2.49 -12.09
CA PRO A 76 -6.42 -2.28 -12.40
C PRO A 76 -7.11 -1.36 -11.40
N ARG A 77 -6.87 -1.55 -10.11
CA ARG A 77 -7.38 -0.67 -9.05
C ARG A 77 -6.80 0.74 -9.19
N ASN A 78 -5.49 0.85 -9.37
CA ASN A 78 -4.81 2.14 -9.48
C ASN A 78 -5.28 2.94 -10.71
N ASP A 79 -5.62 2.28 -11.81
CA ASP A 79 -6.20 2.91 -13.01
C ASP A 79 -7.57 3.52 -12.70
N VAL A 80 -8.46 2.78 -12.01
CA VAL A 80 -9.75 3.30 -11.55
C VAL A 80 -9.56 4.48 -10.59
N GLU A 81 -8.67 4.35 -9.60
CA GLU A 81 -8.38 5.42 -8.63
C GLU A 81 -7.85 6.68 -9.32
N THR A 82 -6.96 6.52 -10.30
CA THR A 82 -6.40 7.62 -11.09
C THR A 82 -7.49 8.32 -11.91
N LYS A 83 -8.37 7.57 -12.58
CA LYS A 83 -9.51 8.13 -13.31
C LYS A 83 -10.48 8.86 -12.36
N ALA A 84 -10.76 8.27 -11.20
CA ALA A 84 -11.65 8.84 -10.21
C ALA A 84 -11.08 10.14 -9.61
N ALA A 85 -9.77 10.19 -9.37
CA ALA A 85 -9.07 11.39 -8.93
C ALA A 85 -9.14 12.49 -9.99
N ALA A 86 -8.90 12.15 -11.27
CA ALA A 86 -8.96 13.10 -12.38
C ALA A 86 -10.35 13.75 -12.51
N LEU A 87 -11.43 12.97 -12.34
CA LEU A 87 -12.80 13.52 -12.34
C LEU A 87 -13.06 14.50 -11.19
N ARG A 88 -12.33 14.36 -10.09
CA ARG A 88 -12.39 15.25 -8.91
C ARG A 88 -11.32 16.35 -8.94
N GLY A 89 -10.63 16.55 -10.08
CA GLY A 89 -9.64 17.61 -10.22
C GLY A 89 -8.29 17.33 -9.55
N TYR A 90 -8.01 16.07 -9.18
CA TYR A 90 -6.74 15.64 -8.64
C TYR A 90 -5.92 14.89 -9.68
N THR A 91 -4.61 15.05 -9.62
CA THR A 91 -3.65 14.20 -10.32
C THR A 91 -2.96 13.31 -9.29
N ILE A 92 -2.97 12.01 -9.55
CA ILE A 92 -2.19 11.03 -8.80
C ILE A 92 -0.95 10.71 -9.64
N THR A 93 0.22 10.87 -9.05
CA THR A 93 1.49 10.42 -9.63
C THR A 93 2.06 9.32 -8.75
N VAL A 94 2.30 8.15 -9.34
CA VAL A 94 2.94 7.03 -8.66
C VAL A 94 4.42 7.01 -9.05
N GLY A 95 5.31 7.19 -8.08
CA GLY A 95 6.76 7.12 -8.23
C GLY A 95 7.27 5.71 -8.49
N ALA A 96 8.51 5.61 -8.98
CA ALA A 96 9.14 4.31 -9.26
C ALA A 96 9.38 3.46 -8.00
N ASP A 97 9.45 4.10 -6.83
CA ASP A 97 9.57 3.51 -5.50
C ASP A 97 8.21 3.18 -4.86
N GLY A 98 7.11 3.33 -5.59
CA GLY A 98 5.76 3.13 -5.08
C GLY A 98 5.20 4.29 -4.25
N SER A 99 5.94 5.40 -4.11
CA SER A 99 5.41 6.61 -3.47
C SER A 99 4.25 7.19 -4.29
N THR A 100 3.17 7.59 -3.62
CA THR A 100 2.01 8.20 -4.29
C THR A 100 1.91 9.66 -3.91
N MET A 101 1.97 10.54 -4.91
CA MET A 101 1.78 11.99 -4.74
C MET A 101 0.43 12.42 -5.29
N TYR A 102 -0.25 13.27 -4.51
CA TYR A 102 -1.50 13.91 -4.90
C TYR A 102 -1.26 15.38 -5.15
N SER A 103 -1.72 15.89 -6.29
CA SER A 103 -1.75 17.32 -6.56
C SER A 103 -3.14 17.72 -7.03
N SER A 104 -3.66 18.82 -6.48
CA SER A 104 -4.93 19.39 -6.94
C SER A 104 -4.68 20.42 -8.03
N ALA A 105 -5.55 20.45 -9.05
CA ALA A 105 -5.52 21.46 -10.10
C ALA A 105 -5.77 22.88 -9.56
N ASP A 106 -6.41 23.02 -8.39
CA ASP A 106 -6.64 24.29 -7.72
C ASP A 106 -5.49 24.75 -6.81
N GLY A 107 -4.39 24.00 -6.73
CA GLY A 107 -3.28 24.31 -5.83
C GLY A 107 -3.50 23.95 -4.35
N GLY A 108 -4.50 23.12 -4.04
CA GLY A 108 -4.80 22.69 -2.66
C GLY A 108 -5.71 23.67 -1.91
N ASN A 109 -6.41 24.55 -2.63
CA ASN A 109 -7.29 25.57 -2.08
C ASN A 109 -8.61 25.00 -1.53
N GLY A 110 -8.82 23.68 -1.63
CA GLY A 110 -9.94 22.97 -1.04
C GLY A 110 -11.27 23.23 -1.76
N ALA A 111 -11.24 23.74 -3.00
CA ALA A 111 -12.45 23.88 -3.79
C ALA A 111 -12.95 22.49 -4.17
N GLU A 112 -14.12 22.12 -3.67
CA GLU A 112 -14.74 20.83 -4.00
C GLU A 112 -15.11 20.80 -5.48
N VAL A 113 -14.38 20.00 -6.26
CA VAL A 113 -14.74 19.69 -7.64
C VAL A 113 -15.80 18.59 -7.60
N VAL A 114 -17.05 18.98 -7.80
CA VAL A 114 -18.15 18.03 -7.99
C VAL A 114 -18.00 17.40 -9.38
N PRO A 115 -17.73 16.08 -9.48
CA PRO A 115 -17.55 15.43 -10.76
C PRO A 115 -18.87 15.35 -11.53
N ASP A 116 -18.79 15.35 -12.86
CA ASP A 116 -19.96 15.13 -13.72
C ASP A 116 -20.62 13.77 -13.40
N PRO A 117 -21.92 13.72 -13.06
CA PRO A 117 -22.59 12.48 -12.70
C PRO A 117 -22.60 11.42 -13.80
N GLY A 118 -22.63 11.83 -15.08
CA GLY A 118 -22.57 10.93 -16.23
C GLY A 118 -21.22 10.23 -16.32
N LYS A 119 -20.13 11.01 -16.25
CA LYS A 119 -18.76 10.47 -16.22
C LYS A 119 -18.50 9.58 -15.01
N MET A 120 -19.07 9.90 -13.85
CA MET A 120 -18.99 9.02 -12.67
C MET A 120 -19.74 7.71 -12.88
N ALA A 121 -20.91 7.73 -13.55
CA ALA A 121 -21.65 6.52 -13.88
C ALA A 121 -20.90 5.65 -14.90
N GLU A 122 -20.27 6.25 -15.90
CA GLU A 122 -19.40 5.56 -16.86
C GLU A 122 -18.20 4.91 -16.17
N LEU A 123 -17.52 5.65 -15.28
CA LEU A 123 -16.39 5.13 -14.52
C LEU A 123 -16.81 3.98 -13.60
N LYS A 124 -17.96 4.08 -12.93
CA LYS A 124 -18.48 3.00 -12.09
C LYS A 124 -18.76 1.73 -12.90
N LYS A 125 -19.31 1.87 -14.11
CA LYS A 125 -19.54 0.73 -15.00
C LYS A 125 -18.21 0.09 -15.40
N TYR A 126 -17.23 0.91 -15.79
CA TYR A 126 -15.88 0.45 -16.10
C TYR A 126 -15.22 -0.28 -14.93
N GLU A 127 -15.28 0.30 -13.71
CA GLU A 127 -14.75 -0.31 -12.49
C GLU A 127 -15.36 -1.69 -12.24
N ILE A 128 -16.68 -1.83 -12.35
CA ILE A 128 -17.36 -3.12 -12.12
C ILE A 128 -16.92 -4.15 -13.16
N GLU A 129 -16.90 -3.78 -14.44
CA GLU A 129 -16.51 -4.71 -15.52
C GLU A 129 -15.03 -5.14 -15.38
N LEU A 130 -14.14 -4.18 -15.09
CA LEU A 130 -12.72 -4.45 -14.85
C LEU A 130 -12.50 -5.28 -13.58
N ALA A 131 -13.18 -4.97 -12.48
CA ALA A 131 -13.02 -5.70 -11.21
C ALA A 131 -13.50 -7.15 -11.32
N LEU A 132 -14.59 -7.41 -12.06
CA LEU A 132 -15.04 -8.77 -12.34
C LEU A 132 -14.06 -9.51 -13.25
N ALA A 133 -13.55 -8.83 -14.29
CA ALA A 133 -12.53 -9.39 -15.16
C ALA A 133 -11.25 -9.74 -14.40
N ASP A 134 -10.77 -8.83 -13.54
CA ASP A 134 -9.63 -9.03 -12.65
C ASP A 134 -9.87 -10.24 -11.76
N TYR A 135 -10.96 -10.25 -10.98
CA TYR A 135 -11.32 -11.34 -10.09
C TYR A 135 -11.34 -12.71 -10.78
N ASP A 136 -11.96 -12.81 -11.96
CA ASP A 136 -11.98 -14.04 -12.76
C ASP A 136 -10.57 -14.47 -13.21
N CYS A 137 -9.70 -13.50 -13.50
CA CYS A 137 -8.35 -13.73 -14.02
C CYS A 137 -7.30 -13.98 -12.92
N GLN A 138 -7.56 -13.60 -11.66
CA GLN A 138 -6.58 -13.75 -10.56
C GLN A 138 -6.17 -15.21 -10.34
N GLY A 139 -7.06 -16.17 -10.64
CA GLY A 139 -6.77 -17.60 -10.47
C GLY A 139 -6.28 -17.92 -9.06
N ASP A 140 -5.11 -18.54 -8.96
CA ASP A 140 -4.49 -18.94 -7.68
C ASP A 140 -3.45 -17.93 -7.15
N TYR A 141 -3.40 -16.72 -7.71
CA TYR A 141 -2.40 -15.71 -7.33
C TYR A 141 -2.35 -15.46 -5.82
N ARG A 142 -3.52 -15.34 -5.18
CA ARG A 142 -3.60 -15.02 -3.76
C ARG A 142 -2.94 -16.09 -2.88
N ASN A 143 -3.24 -17.36 -3.14
CA ASN A 143 -2.67 -18.46 -2.35
C ASN A 143 -1.16 -18.55 -2.57
N LYS A 144 -0.68 -18.43 -3.82
CA LYS A 144 0.75 -18.45 -4.11
C LYS A 144 1.51 -17.27 -3.50
N SER A 145 0.92 -16.07 -3.57
CA SER A 145 1.50 -14.88 -2.93
C SER A 145 1.55 -15.02 -1.41
N ASP A 146 0.51 -15.62 -0.81
CA ASP A 146 0.49 -15.95 0.62
C ASP A 146 1.56 -16.98 0.98
N GLU A 147 1.75 -18.03 0.19
CA GLU A 147 2.81 -19.04 0.39
C GLU A 147 4.21 -18.43 0.35
N VAL A 148 4.49 -17.59 -0.65
CA VAL A 148 5.75 -16.85 -0.78
C VAL A 148 5.96 -15.95 0.43
N ARG A 149 4.95 -15.13 0.79
CA ARG A 149 5.02 -14.25 1.96
C ARG A 149 5.34 -15.02 3.24
N ILE A 150 4.61 -16.11 3.49
CA ILE A 150 4.81 -16.94 4.69
C ILE A 150 6.21 -17.56 4.71
N ALA A 151 6.74 -17.98 3.56
CA ALA A 151 8.10 -18.51 3.47
C ALA A 151 9.15 -17.44 3.80
N LEU A 152 9.00 -16.23 3.24
CA LEU A 152 9.88 -15.09 3.52
C LEU A 152 9.79 -14.64 4.97
N GLU A 153 8.59 -14.53 5.55
CA GLU A 153 8.39 -14.18 6.96
C GLU A 153 9.04 -15.20 7.90
N LYS A 154 8.92 -16.51 7.60
CA LYS A 154 9.59 -17.56 8.37
C LYS A 154 11.11 -17.42 8.31
N GLN A 155 11.64 -17.17 7.11
CA GLN A 155 13.08 -16.99 6.92
C GLN A 155 13.57 -15.74 7.67
N PHE A 156 12.82 -14.65 7.60
CA PHE A 156 13.10 -13.41 8.34
C PHE A 156 13.16 -13.65 9.86
N ILE A 157 12.20 -14.39 10.42
CA ILE A 157 12.21 -14.73 11.85
C ILE A 157 13.45 -15.55 12.21
N ILE A 158 13.84 -16.51 11.36
CA ILE A 158 15.04 -17.33 11.58
C ILE A 158 16.30 -16.46 11.55
N ASP A 159 16.43 -15.59 10.55
CA ASP A 159 17.62 -14.77 10.33
C ASP A 159 17.78 -13.66 11.37
N HIS A 160 16.66 -13.14 11.89
CA HIS A 160 16.63 -12.02 12.84
C HIS A 160 16.19 -12.41 14.26
N GLN A 161 16.23 -13.71 14.61
CA GLN A 161 15.71 -14.19 15.89
C GLN A 161 16.26 -13.43 17.10
N ALA A 162 17.59 -13.22 17.15
CA ALA A 162 18.23 -12.55 18.27
C ALA A 162 17.83 -11.07 18.39
N GLU A 163 17.64 -10.38 17.25
CA GLU A 163 17.23 -8.98 17.21
C GLU A 163 15.76 -8.83 17.62
N LEU A 164 14.90 -9.75 17.16
CA LEU A 164 13.49 -9.83 17.55
C LEU A 164 13.32 -10.14 19.05
N ASP A 165 14.13 -11.05 19.60
CA ASP A 165 14.15 -11.35 21.03
C ASP A 165 14.57 -10.12 21.85
N LYS A 166 15.63 -9.42 21.41
CA LYS A 166 16.09 -8.19 22.05
C LYS A 166 15.02 -7.10 21.99
N PHE A 167 14.35 -6.93 20.85
CA PHE A 167 13.26 -5.96 20.70
C PHE A 167 12.09 -6.29 21.63
N ARG A 168 11.65 -7.56 21.67
CA ARG A 168 10.60 -8.03 22.60
C ARG A 168 10.96 -7.67 24.06
N ASP A 169 12.19 -7.95 24.46
CA ASP A 169 12.64 -7.74 25.84
C ASP A 169 12.69 -6.24 26.18
N ALA A 170 13.13 -5.39 25.25
CA ALA A 170 13.08 -3.92 25.41
C ALA A 170 11.65 -3.40 25.58
N GLN A 171 10.71 -3.88 24.75
CA GLN A 171 9.29 -3.49 24.83
C GLN A 171 8.62 -3.94 26.13
N ASN A 172 9.04 -5.09 26.69
CA ASN A 172 8.52 -5.61 27.95
C ASN A 172 9.16 -4.97 29.18
N ALA A 173 10.41 -4.51 29.10
CA ALA A 173 11.09 -3.79 30.17
C ALA A 173 10.60 -2.34 30.34
N GLY A 174 9.98 -1.77 29.31
CA GLY A 174 9.35 -0.44 29.33
C GLY A 174 7.89 -0.39 29.79
N ARG A 175 7.33 -1.52 30.26
CA ARG A 175 6.00 -1.63 30.89
C ARG A 175 6.14 -1.78 32.40
#